data_AF-A0A447RSN6-F1
#
_entry.id   AF-A0A447RSN6-F1
#
_cell.length_a   1.000
_cell.length_b   1.000
_cell.length_c   1.000
_cell.angle_alpha   90.00
_cell.angle_beta   90.00
_cell.angle_gamma   90.00
#
_symmetry.space_group_name_H-M   'P 1'
#
loop_
_entity.id
_entity.type
_entity.pdbx_description
1 polymer ?
#
loop_
_entity_poly.entity_id
_entity_poly.type
_entity_poly.pdbx_seq_one_letter_code
_entity_poly.pdbx_strand_id
1 'polypeptide(L)'
;MKRKKLTEADVTAESVFMLKRRQVLKMLGISATALSLPAAAQADLLDWFKGNDRPPAPAGKALEFAKPAEWQANLTLTPEDKVAGYNNFYEFGLDKADPAANAGSLRTDPWTLTIGGEVAKPLTLDHDDLTKRFPLEERIYRMRCVEAWSMVVPWVGFPLHKLLALVEPTSSARYVAFKTLYAPDQMPGQKDRFIGGGLAYPYVEGLRLDEAMHPLTLLTVGVYGKALPPQNGAPVRLTVPWKYGFKGIKSIVSIELTRERPPTTWNLAAPDEYGFFANVNPHVDHPRWSQASERFIGAGGVLDVKRQPTLLFNGYARRSGVAVSRHESAGELLVRFTVKQIVWLKVLLHLAGFLPLVWLFWAGHQGYLSADPAKDIQHFTGRMALKFLLATLLVSPLARYAKQPLLIRVRRLLGLWCLPGRRCT
;
A
#
# COMPACT_ATOMS: atom_id res chain seq x y z
N MET A 1 -39.18 -57.79 -18.32
CA MET A 1 -38.35 -56.57 -18.12
C MET A 1 -37.25 -56.86 -17.10
N LYS A 2 -35.99 -57.01 -17.52
CA LYS A 2 -34.85 -57.16 -16.58
C LYS A 2 -34.53 -55.78 -16.00
N ARG A 3 -34.70 -55.58 -14.67
CA ARG A 3 -34.29 -54.36 -13.96
C ARG A 3 -32.76 -54.25 -14.00
N LYS A 4 -32.24 -53.25 -14.69
CA LYS A 4 -30.81 -52.91 -14.69
C LYS A 4 -30.46 -52.34 -13.30
N LYS A 5 -29.51 -52.96 -12.58
CA LYS A 5 -28.98 -52.42 -11.32
C LYS A 5 -28.15 -51.18 -11.65
N LEU A 6 -28.52 -50.04 -11.09
CA LEU A 6 -27.74 -48.80 -11.16
C LEU A 6 -26.43 -49.00 -10.39
N THR A 7 -25.33 -48.54 -10.98
CA THR A 7 -23.97 -48.53 -10.43
C THR A 7 -23.58 -47.09 -10.03
N GLU A 8 -22.54 -46.90 -9.22
CA GLU A 8 -22.09 -45.55 -8.82
C GLU A 8 -21.76 -44.63 -10.02
N ALA A 9 -21.34 -45.21 -11.14
CA ALA A 9 -21.08 -44.51 -12.39
C ALA A 9 -22.35 -43.93 -13.04
N ASP A 10 -23.54 -44.43 -12.68
CA ASP A 10 -24.83 -43.94 -13.20
C ASP A 10 -25.36 -42.72 -12.42
N VAL A 11 -24.74 -42.36 -11.28
CA VAL A 11 -25.21 -41.28 -10.39
C VAL A 11 -24.66 -39.91 -10.79
N THR A 12 -23.49 -39.87 -11.43
CA THR A 12 -22.83 -38.60 -11.79
C THR A 12 -22.28 -38.68 -13.21
N ALA A 13 -22.73 -37.79 -14.10
CA ALA A 13 -22.22 -37.73 -15.47
C ALA A 13 -20.69 -37.60 -15.48
N GLU A 14 -20.02 -38.35 -16.35
CA GLU A 14 -18.56 -38.42 -16.44
C GLU A 14 -17.92 -37.04 -16.64
N SER A 15 -18.58 -36.16 -17.39
CA SER A 15 -18.16 -34.76 -17.58
C SER A 15 -18.12 -33.98 -16.26
N VAL A 16 -19.11 -34.19 -15.38
CA VAL A 16 -19.19 -33.56 -14.05
C VAL A 16 -18.15 -34.16 -13.10
N PHE A 17 -17.93 -35.48 -13.17
CA PHE A 17 -16.87 -36.16 -12.40
C PHE A 17 -15.48 -35.66 -12.79
N MET A 18 -15.19 -35.55 -14.09
CA MET A 18 -13.91 -35.04 -14.59
C MET A 18 -13.70 -33.56 -14.30
N LEU A 19 -14.76 -32.74 -14.32
CA LEU A 19 -14.70 -31.32 -13.93
C LEU A 19 -14.37 -31.17 -12.44
N LYS A 20 -15.07 -31.92 -11.57
CA LYS A 20 -14.85 -31.95 -10.12
C LYS A 20 -13.46 -32.49 -9.78
N ARG A 21 -13.00 -33.53 -10.46
CA ARG A 21 -11.64 -34.09 -10.28
C ARG A 21 -10.56 -33.09 -10.67
N ARG A 22 -10.72 -32.35 -11.78
CA ARG A 22 -9.80 -31.25 -12.14
C ARG A 22 -9.82 -30.13 -11.10
N GLN A 23 -10.97 -29.76 -10.57
CA GLN A 23 -11.07 -28.75 -9.51
C GLN A 23 -10.39 -29.22 -8.21
N VAL A 24 -10.59 -30.47 -7.80
CA VAL A 24 -9.95 -31.06 -6.62
C VAL A 24 -8.44 -31.18 -6.80
N LEU A 25 -7.96 -31.61 -7.98
CA LEU A 25 -6.53 -31.68 -8.27
C LEU A 25 -5.88 -30.28 -8.34
N LYS A 26 -6.59 -29.27 -8.85
CA LYS A 26 -6.14 -27.87 -8.76
C LYS A 26 -6.06 -27.41 -7.31
N MET A 27 -7.07 -27.70 -6.48
CA MET A 27 -7.06 -27.39 -5.04
C MET A 27 -5.91 -28.09 -4.28
N LEU A 28 -5.64 -29.36 -4.57
CA LEU A 28 -4.57 -30.13 -3.94
C LEU A 28 -3.17 -29.68 -4.39
N GLY A 29 -3.02 -29.26 -5.66
CA GLY A 29 -1.79 -28.61 -6.13
C GLY A 29 -1.55 -27.26 -5.44
N ILE A 30 -2.62 -26.50 -5.16
CA ILE A 30 -2.55 -25.20 -4.47
C ILE A 30 -2.12 -25.37 -3.01
N SER A 31 -2.66 -26.35 -2.28
CA SER A 31 -2.32 -26.55 -0.86
C SER A 31 -0.87 -27.00 -0.65
N ALA A 32 -0.33 -27.89 -1.50
CA ALA A 32 1.05 -28.34 -1.40
C ALA A 32 2.06 -27.21 -1.69
N THR A 33 1.76 -26.35 -2.66
CA THR A 33 2.67 -25.26 -3.06
C THR A 33 2.56 -24.05 -2.12
N ALA A 34 1.37 -23.75 -1.60
CA ALA A 34 1.19 -22.69 -0.62
C ALA A 34 1.92 -23.00 0.69
N LEU A 35 1.88 -24.24 1.20
CA LEU A 35 2.49 -24.62 2.49
C LEU A 35 4.03 -24.56 2.52
N SER A 36 4.71 -24.51 1.36
CA SER A 36 6.18 -24.47 1.27
C SER A 36 6.77 -23.06 1.15
N LEU A 37 5.93 -22.03 1.01
CA LEU A 37 6.36 -20.64 0.84
C LEU A 37 6.28 -19.83 2.15
N PRO A 38 7.17 -18.82 2.34
CA PRO A 38 7.07 -17.91 3.47
C PRO A 38 5.71 -17.18 3.52
N ALA A 39 5.17 -16.92 4.71
CA ALA A 39 3.84 -16.34 4.91
C ALA A 39 3.55 -15.03 4.14
N ALA A 40 4.57 -14.22 3.83
CA ALA A 40 4.41 -13.01 3.03
C ALA A 40 4.18 -13.31 1.52
N ALA A 41 4.71 -14.42 1.01
CA ALA A 41 4.50 -14.87 -0.37
C ALA A 41 3.19 -15.66 -0.53
N GLN A 42 2.68 -16.28 0.54
CA GLN A 42 1.39 -16.98 0.55
C GLN A 42 0.21 -16.03 0.32
N ALA A 43 0.24 -14.83 0.91
CA ALA A 43 -0.82 -13.83 0.77
C ALA A 43 -0.91 -13.26 -0.66
N ASP A 44 0.23 -12.90 -1.26
CA ASP A 44 0.32 -12.34 -2.63
C ASP A 44 -0.14 -13.36 -3.71
N LEU A 45 0.00 -14.67 -3.45
CA LEU A 45 -0.35 -15.73 -4.40
C LEU A 45 -1.83 -16.11 -4.33
N LEU A 46 -2.39 -16.23 -3.12
CA LEU A 46 -3.82 -16.53 -2.93
C LEU A 46 -4.73 -15.44 -3.48
N ASP A 47 -4.33 -14.17 -3.40
CA ASP A 47 -5.07 -13.03 -3.95
C ASP A 47 -5.19 -13.05 -5.47
N TRP A 48 -4.10 -13.44 -6.16
CA TRP A 48 -4.07 -13.42 -7.61
C TRP A 48 -4.84 -14.60 -8.24
N PHE A 49 -4.98 -15.70 -7.49
CA PHE A 49 -5.70 -16.91 -7.94
C PHE A 49 -7.19 -16.94 -7.55
N LYS A 50 -7.68 -15.99 -6.74
CA LYS A 50 -9.13 -15.79 -6.56
C LYS A 50 -9.70 -15.18 -7.85
N GLY A 51 -10.10 -16.05 -8.77
CA GLY A 51 -10.92 -15.66 -9.90
C GLY A 51 -12.24 -15.09 -9.39
N ASN A 52 -12.46 -13.80 -9.62
CA ASN A 52 -13.74 -13.16 -9.34
C ASN A 52 -14.63 -13.31 -10.58
N ASP A 53 -15.78 -13.98 -10.43
CA ASP A 53 -16.81 -14.20 -11.47
C ASP A 53 -17.55 -12.90 -11.90
N ARG A 54 -16.97 -11.71 -11.64
CA ARG A 54 -17.54 -10.42 -12.02
C ARG A 54 -16.93 -9.95 -13.34
N PRO A 55 -17.74 -9.45 -14.29
CA PRO A 55 -17.22 -8.99 -15.57
C PRO A 55 -16.21 -7.86 -15.35
N PRO A 56 -15.03 -7.90 -16.01
CA PRO A 56 -14.06 -6.84 -15.92
C PRO A 56 -14.67 -5.52 -16.42
N ALA A 57 -14.21 -4.40 -15.86
CA ALA A 57 -14.64 -3.10 -16.34
C ALA A 57 -14.37 -2.96 -17.86
N PRO A 58 -15.29 -2.35 -18.63
CA PRO A 58 -15.12 -2.19 -20.07
C PRO A 58 -13.84 -1.42 -20.39
N ALA A 59 -13.18 -1.80 -21.48
CA ALA A 59 -11.99 -1.11 -21.95
C ALA A 59 -12.31 0.36 -22.26
N GLY A 60 -11.40 1.27 -21.88
CA GLY A 60 -11.56 2.69 -22.15
C GLY A 60 -11.60 3.00 -23.66
N LYS A 61 -12.35 4.04 -24.03
CA LYS A 61 -12.39 4.57 -25.41
C LYS A 61 -11.02 5.12 -25.80
N ALA A 62 -10.61 4.98 -27.05
CA ALA A 62 -9.37 5.59 -27.54
C ALA A 62 -9.41 7.12 -27.41
N LEU A 63 -8.26 7.75 -27.12
CA LEU A 63 -8.12 9.20 -26.99
C LEU A 63 -7.16 9.74 -28.05
N GLU A 64 -7.38 10.99 -28.46
CA GLU A 64 -6.42 11.76 -29.24
C GLU A 64 -5.54 12.60 -28.31
N PHE A 65 -4.21 12.56 -28.49
CA PHE A 65 -3.25 13.25 -27.62
C PHE A 65 -1.90 13.44 -28.31
N ALA A 66 -1.14 14.44 -27.83
CA ALA A 66 0.23 14.68 -28.24
C ALA A 66 1.23 13.83 -27.45
N LYS A 67 2.45 13.67 -27.97
CA LYS A 67 3.57 12.99 -27.29
C LYS A 67 4.78 13.93 -27.16
N PRO A 68 4.77 14.91 -26.24
CA PRO A 68 5.87 15.86 -26.10
C PRO A 68 7.17 15.16 -25.74
N ALA A 69 8.25 15.47 -26.44
CA ALA A 69 9.53 14.76 -26.33
C ALA A 69 10.08 14.75 -24.89
N GLU A 70 9.82 15.80 -24.10
CA GLU A 70 10.31 15.89 -22.73
C GLU A 70 9.70 14.84 -21.76
N TRP A 71 8.57 14.22 -22.13
CA TRP A 71 7.82 13.24 -21.32
C TRP A 71 7.90 11.81 -21.86
N GLN A 72 8.62 11.60 -22.96
CA GLN A 72 8.81 10.31 -23.61
C GLN A 72 10.10 9.64 -23.11
N ALA A 73 10.11 9.31 -21.82
CA ALA A 73 11.26 8.71 -21.16
C ALA A 73 11.52 7.28 -21.69
N ASN A 74 12.79 6.95 -21.96
CA ASN A 74 13.21 5.59 -22.32
C ASN A 74 13.28 4.70 -21.06
N LEU A 75 12.11 4.29 -20.57
CA LEU A 75 11.94 3.42 -19.40
C LEU A 75 11.15 2.18 -19.81
N THR A 76 11.48 1.03 -19.20
CA THR A 76 10.67 -0.19 -19.38
C THR A 76 9.28 0.02 -18.81
N LEU A 77 8.26 -0.03 -19.67
CA LEU A 77 6.88 0.15 -19.25
C LEU A 77 6.38 -1.05 -18.43
N THR A 78 5.50 -0.76 -17.45
CA THR A 78 4.72 -1.79 -16.76
C THR A 78 3.57 -2.22 -17.67
N PRO A 79 3.40 -3.51 -17.98
CA PRO A 79 2.33 -3.99 -18.87
C PRO A 79 0.93 -3.48 -18.50
N GLU A 80 0.09 -3.20 -19.51
CA GLU A 80 -1.26 -2.63 -19.34
C GLU A 80 -2.13 -3.48 -18.41
N ASP A 81 -2.06 -4.81 -18.51
CA ASP A 81 -2.79 -5.75 -17.65
C ASP A 81 -2.42 -5.59 -16.16
N LYS A 82 -1.16 -5.28 -15.85
CA LYS A 82 -0.72 -5.04 -14.48
C LYS A 82 -1.08 -3.65 -14.00
N VAL A 83 -0.99 -2.64 -14.86
CA VAL A 83 -1.44 -1.27 -14.54
C VAL A 83 -2.94 -1.25 -14.22
N ALA A 84 -3.72 -2.05 -14.92
CA ALA A 84 -5.18 -2.16 -14.78
C ALA A 84 -5.63 -3.33 -13.87
N GLY A 85 -4.71 -4.13 -13.34
CA GLY A 85 -5.02 -5.32 -12.53
C GLY A 85 -4.37 -5.34 -11.14
N TYR A 86 -3.33 -4.54 -10.90
CA TYR A 86 -2.66 -4.41 -9.60
C TYR A 86 -2.85 -3.00 -9.05
N ASN A 87 -3.88 -2.81 -8.24
CA ASN A 87 -4.36 -1.48 -7.87
C ASN A 87 -4.63 -1.35 -6.37
N ASN A 88 -4.45 -0.14 -5.84
CA ASN A 88 -5.05 0.27 -4.57
C ASN A 88 -6.21 1.20 -4.86
N PHE A 89 -7.43 0.78 -4.55
CA PHE A 89 -8.63 1.63 -4.60
C PHE A 89 -9.63 1.12 -3.57
N TYR A 90 -9.52 1.60 -2.33
CA TYR A 90 -10.13 0.95 -1.17
C TYR A 90 -11.66 1.06 -1.15
N GLU A 91 -12.22 2.04 -1.87
CA GLU A 91 -13.63 2.14 -2.22
C GLU A 91 -14.17 0.86 -2.90
N PHE A 92 -13.29 0.02 -3.47
CA PHE A 92 -13.62 -1.23 -4.16
C PHE A 92 -13.01 -2.47 -3.51
N GLY A 93 -12.26 -2.35 -2.41
CA GLY A 93 -11.63 -3.45 -1.68
C GLY A 93 -10.13 -3.25 -1.40
N LEU A 94 -9.59 -4.10 -0.53
CA LEU A 94 -8.21 -4.00 -0.03
C LEU A 94 -7.20 -4.77 -0.88
N ASP A 95 -7.65 -5.89 -1.44
CA ASP A 95 -6.80 -6.79 -2.19
C ASP A 95 -6.44 -6.13 -3.52
N LYS A 96 -5.25 -6.43 -4.05
CA LYS A 96 -4.71 -5.71 -5.22
C LYS A 96 -5.56 -5.90 -6.48
N ALA A 97 -6.30 -7.01 -6.53
CA ALA A 97 -7.20 -7.38 -7.62
C ALA A 97 -8.65 -6.88 -7.41
N ASP A 98 -9.03 -6.51 -6.19
CA ASP A 98 -10.41 -6.09 -5.87
C ASP A 98 -10.88 -4.91 -6.74
N PRO A 99 -10.08 -3.84 -6.94
CA PRO A 99 -10.50 -2.74 -7.81
C PRO A 99 -10.83 -3.18 -9.23
N ALA A 100 -10.00 -4.03 -9.84
CA ALA A 100 -10.22 -4.50 -11.21
C ALA A 100 -11.49 -5.36 -11.32
N ALA A 101 -11.81 -6.12 -10.28
CA ALA A 101 -13.00 -6.97 -10.24
C ALA A 101 -14.30 -6.21 -9.91
N ASN A 102 -14.20 -5.11 -9.14
CA ASN A 102 -15.38 -4.47 -8.55
C ASN A 102 -15.68 -3.08 -9.14
N ALA A 103 -14.70 -2.38 -9.72
CA ALA A 103 -14.89 -1.00 -10.18
C ALA A 103 -15.78 -0.87 -11.43
N GLY A 104 -16.18 -1.97 -12.07
CA GLY A 104 -17.16 -1.96 -13.16
C GLY A 104 -18.55 -1.45 -12.77
N SER A 105 -18.88 -1.41 -11.46
CA SER A 105 -20.13 -0.82 -10.95
C SER A 105 -20.13 0.72 -10.95
N LEU A 106 -18.96 1.35 -11.12
CA LEU A 106 -18.81 2.80 -11.08
C LEU A 106 -19.30 3.42 -12.39
N ARG A 107 -20.27 4.32 -12.29
CA ARG A 107 -20.70 5.18 -13.40
C ARG A 107 -19.76 6.35 -13.52
N THR A 108 -18.97 6.38 -14.58
CA THR A 108 -17.98 7.43 -14.87
C THR A 108 -18.47 8.44 -15.90
N ASP A 109 -19.66 8.23 -16.46
CA ASP A 109 -20.34 9.07 -17.45
C ASP A 109 -21.86 8.97 -17.18
N PRO A 110 -22.57 10.09 -16.92
CA PRO A 110 -22.06 11.47 -16.85
C PRO A 110 -21.13 11.69 -15.64
N TRP A 111 -20.33 12.75 -15.71
CA TRP A 111 -19.45 13.18 -14.62
C TRP A 111 -19.53 14.68 -14.40
N THR A 112 -19.31 15.12 -13.16
CA THR A 112 -19.26 16.54 -12.81
C THR A 112 -18.07 16.78 -11.91
N LEU A 113 -17.13 17.61 -12.37
CA LEU A 113 -15.98 18.07 -11.62
C LEU A 113 -16.15 19.56 -11.32
N THR A 114 -16.29 19.91 -10.04
CA THR A 114 -16.41 21.31 -9.61
C THR A 114 -15.06 21.87 -9.14
N ILE A 115 -14.78 23.11 -9.52
CA ILE A 115 -13.58 23.85 -9.11
C ILE A 115 -14.03 25.15 -8.44
N GLY A 116 -13.64 25.33 -7.18
CA GLY A 116 -14.09 26.44 -6.34
C GLY A 116 -13.14 26.82 -5.21
N GLY A 117 -13.68 27.47 -4.18
CA GLY A 117 -12.93 27.98 -3.03
C GLY A 117 -12.33 29.36 -3.30
N GLU A 118 -11.04 29.53 -2.98
CA GLU A 118 -10.26 30.75 -3.16
C GLU A 118 -9.87 30.97 -4.64
N VAL A 119 -10.89 31.19 -5.47
CA VAL A 119 -10.79 31.42 -6.92
C VAL A 119 -11.64 32.62 -7.34
N ALA A 120 -11.22 33.36 -8.37
CA ALA A 120 -12.03 34.45 -8.92
C ALA A 120 -13.11 33.93 -9.90
N LYS A 121 -12.85 32.82 -10.59
CA LYS A 121 -13.73 32.26 -11.63
C LYS A 121 -14.01 30.78 -11.35
N PRO A 122 -14.95 30.45 -10.44
CA PRO A 122 -15.33 29.07 -10.21
C PRO A 122 -15.84 28.42 -11.51
N LEU A 123 -15.54 27.14 -11.69
CA LEU A 123 -15.78 26.42 -12.93
C LEU A 123 -16.31 25.02 -12.64
N THR A 124 -17.22 24.55 -13.48
CA THR A 124 -17.66 23.15 -13.49
C THR A 124 -17.33 22.55 -14.85
N LEU A 125 -16.75 21.36 -14.84
CA LEU A 125 -16.48 20.56 -16.03
C LEU A 125 -17.40 19.34 -16.04
N ASP A 126 -17.98 19.03 -17.19
CA ASP A 126 -18.66 17.76 -17.43
C ASP A 126 -17.68 16.66 -17.88
N HIS A 127 -18.19 15.47 -18.22
CA HIS A 127 -17.37 14.35 -18.69
C HIS A 127 -16.61 14.67 -20.00
N ASP A 128 -17.25 15.36 -20.93
CA ASP A 128 -16.68 15.68 -22.23
C ASP A 128 -15.56 16.72 -22.11
N ASP A 129 -15.75 17.71 -21.26
CA ASP A 129 -14.76 18.73 -20.93
C ASP A 129 -13.43 18.11 -20.45
N LEU A 130 -13.46 16.99 -19.71
CA LEU A 130 -12.26 16.32 -19.23
C LEU A 130 -11.32 15.88 -20.35
N THR A 131 -11.86 15.59 -21.54
CA THR A 131 -11.06 15.09 -22.68
C THR A 131 -10.95 16.07 -23.84
N LYS A 132 -11.86 17.05 -23.94
CA LYS A 132 -11.93 17.99 -25.09
C LYS A 132 -11.46 19.41 -24.75
N ARG A 133 -11.57 19.84 -23.49
CA ARG A 133 -11.33 21.25 -23.12
C ARG A 133 -9.86 21.64 -23.12
N PHE A 134 -8.97 20.68 -22.88
CA PHE A 134 -7.53 20.89 -22.86
C PHE A 134 -6.84 19.91 -23.81
N PRO A 135 -5.77 20.32 -24.50
CA PRO A 135 -5.00 19.40 -25.33
C PRO A 135 -4.37 18.34 -24.44
N LEU A 136 -4.68 17.07 -24.74
CA LEU A 136 -4.16 15.92 -24.03
C LEU A 136 -2.72 15.63 -24.45
N GLU A 137 -1.94 15.13 -23.50
CA GLU A 137 -0.56 14.70 -23.71
C GLU A 137 -0.29 13.37 -23.01
N GLU A 138 0.51 12.53 -23.65
CA GLU A 138 1.07 11.33 -23.04
C GLU A 138 2.35 11.65 -22.28
N ARG A 139 2.40 11.21 -21.03
CA ARG A 139 3.57 11.32 -20.16
C ARG A 139 3.93 9.98 -19.55
N ILE A 140 5.13 9.50 -19.85
CA ILE A 140 5.68 8.27 -19.28
C ILE A 140 6.26 8.59 -17.91
N TYR A 141 5.51 8.28 -16.86
CA TYR A 141 5.92 8.53 -15.48
C TYR A 141 6.19 7.26 -14.69
N ARG A 142 7.15 7.36 -13.77
CA ARG A 142 7.24 6.42 -12.66
C ARG A 142 6.14 6.74 -11.66
N MET A 143 5.44 5.70 -11.21
CA MET A 143 4.49 5.76 -10.10
C MET A 143 5.02 4.89 -8.97
N ARG A 144 5.12 5.46 -7.77
CA ARG A 144 5.70 4.79 -6.60
C ARG A 144 4.69 4.74 -5.46
N CYS A 145 4.15 3.56 -5.15
CA CYS A 145 3.29 3.36 -3.98
C CYS A 145 4.11 3.36 -2.70
N VAL A 146 3.59 3.87 -1.57
CA VAL A 146 4.29 3.85 -0.27
C VAL A 146 4.66 2.44 0.21
N GLU A 147 3.93 1.42 -0.22
CA GLU A 147 4.11 -0.01 0.08
C GLU A 147 5.36 -0.65 -0.59
N ALA A 148 6.30 0.16 -1.05
CA ALA A 148 7.55 -0.29 -1.66
C ALA A 148 7.39 -1.08 -2.96
N TRP A 149 6.40 -0.74 -3.79
CA TRP A 149 6.30 -1.17 -5.18
C TRP A 149 6.12 0.01 -6.14
N SER A 150 6.56 -0.16 -7.38
CA SER A 150 6.54 0.89 -8.41
C SER A 150 6.16 0.38 -9.79
N MET A 151 5.69 1.30 -10.63
CA MET A 151 5.34 1.08 -12.02
C MET A 151 5.92 2.18 -12.90
N VAL A 152 6.03 1.92 -14.20
CA VAL A 152 6.25 2.95 -15.23
C VAL A 152 5.02 2.93 -16.12
N VAL A 153 4.31 4.05 -16.19
CA VAL A 153 2.99 4.10 -16.81
C VAL A 153 2.89 5.27 -17.80
N PRO A 154 2.43 5.02 -19.04
CA PRO A 154 2.13 6.07 -20.01
C PRO A 154 0.75 6.68 -19.72
N TRP A 155 0.73 7.70 -18.86
CA TRP A 155 -0.49 8.44 -18.53
C TRP A 155 -0.87 9.40 -19.64
N VAL A 156 -2.17 9.61 -19.86
CA VAL A 156 -2.71 10.62 -20.77
C VAL A 156 -3.53 11.63 -19.97
N GLY A 157 -3.27 12.92 -20.17
CA GLY A 157 -3.92 13.97 -19.40
C GLY A 157 -3.51 15.36 -19.81
N PHE A 158 -3.79 16.34 -18.96
CA PHE A 158 -3.34 17.71 -19.11
C PHE A 158 -2.78 18.25 -17.79
N PRO A 159 -1.86 19.23 -17.81
CA PRO A 159 -1.25 19.75 -16.59
C PRO A 159 -2.29 20.46 -15.73
N LEU A 160 -2.29 20.19 -14.42
CA LEU A 160 -3.26 20.78 -13.49
C LEU A 160 -3.20 22.32 -13.52
N HIS A 161 -2.01 22.89 -13.69
CA HIS A 161 -1.84 24.34 -13.76
C HIS A 161 -2.62 25.02 -14.90
N LYS A 162 -2.94 24.31 -16.00
CA LYS A 162 -3.77 24.88 -17.08
C LYS A 162 -5.23 25.06 -16.63
N LEU A 163 -5.77 24.11 -15.86
CA LEU A 163 -7.09 24.24 -15.25
C LEU A 163 -7.09 25.33 -14.18
N LEU A 164 -6.07 25.35 -13.32
CA LEU A 164 -5.96 26.35 -12.27
C LEU A 164 -5.84 27.76 -12.86
N ALA A 165 -5.14 27.95 -13.97
CA ALA A 165 -5.05 29.24 -14.64
C ALA A 165 -6.41 29.79 -15.09
N LEU A 166 -7.36 28.93 -15.51
CA LEU A 166 -8.70 29.37 -15.93
C LEU A 166 -9.55 29.89 -14.77
N VAL A 167 -9.36 29.35 -13.56
CA VAL A 167 -10.17 29.71 -12.39
C VAL A 167 -9.58 30.89 -11.61
N GLU A 168 -8.37 31.34 -11.96
CA GLU A 168 -7.70 32.52 -11.39
C GLU A 168 -7.65 32.46 -9.84
N PRO A 169 -6.74 31.65 -9.26
CA PRO A 169 -6.55 31.54 -7.81
C PRO A 169 -6.34 32.91 -7.18
N THR A 170 -7.03 33.19 -6.07
CA THR A 170 -6.86 34.47 -5.36
C THR A 170 -5.48 34.55 -4.71
N SER A 171 -5.06 35.76 -4.32
CA SER A 171 -3.83 35.95 -3.53
C SER A 171 -3.87 35.31 -2.14
N SER A 172 -5.04 34.82 -1.69
CA SER A 172 -5.22 34.10 -0.43
C SER A 172 -5.10 32.59 -0.58
N ALA A 173 -5.18 32.04 -1.80
CA ALA A 173 -5.03 30.61 -2.03
C ALA A 173 -3.61 30.12 -1.70
N ARG A 174 -3.48 29.06 -0.91
CA ARG A 174 -2.20 28.46 -0.51
C ARG A 174 -2.13 26.97 -0.76
N TYR A 175 -3.28 26.31 -0.81
CA TYR A 175 -3.40 24.87 -1.01
C TYR A 175 -4.53 24.56 -1.99
N VAL A 176 -4.51 23.34 -2.51
CA VAL A 176 -5.56 22.76 -3.33
C VAL A 176 -6.03 21.49 -2.65
N ALA A 177 -7.30 21.42 -2.30
CA ALA A 177 -7.99 20.27 -1.75
C ALA A 177 -8.72 19.51 -2.86
N PHE A 178 -8.64 18.19 -2.83
CA PHE A 178 -9.26 17.30 -3.79
C PHE A 178 -10.19 16.33 -3.06
N LYS A 179 -11.32 15.99 -3.67
CA LYS A 179 -12.30 15.06 -3.11
C LYS A 179 -12.75 14.05 -4.16
N THR A 180 -12.69 12.78 -3.80
CA THR A 180 -13.21 11.64 -4.57
C THR A 180 -14.73 11.58 -4.46
N LEU A 181 -15.39 10.99 -5.47
CA LEU A 181 -16.82 10.71 -5.42
C LEU A 181 -17.22 9.93 -4.16
N TYR A 182 -18.29 10.38 -3.50
CA TYR A 182 -18.99 9.61 -2.48
C TYR A 182 -20.22 8.96 -3.11
N ALA A 183 -20.18 7.64 -3.29
CA ALA A 183 -21.25 6.85 -3.90
C ALA A 183 -21.28 5.45 -3.29
N PRO A 184 -21.72 5.30 -2.02
CA PRO A 184 -21.66 4.03 -1.29
C PRO A 184 -22.43 2.89 -1.96
N ASP A 185 -23.42 3.21 -2.82
CA ASP A 185 -24.14 2.21 -3.62
C ASP A 185 -23.34 1.63 -4.79
N GLN A 186 -22.33 2.37 -5.26
CA GLN A 186 -21.44 1.95 -6.36
C GLN A 186 -20.07 1.52 -5.82
N MET A 187 -19.68 1.99 -4.64
CA MET A 187 -18.37 1.83 -4.00
C MET A 187 -18.49 1.06 -2.68
N PRO A 188 -18.40 -0.29 -2.70
CA PRO A 188 -18.70 -1.12 -1.53
C PRO A 188 -17.81 -0.83 -0.31
N GLY A 189 -16.56 -0.42 -0.52
CA GLY A 189 -15.64 -0.04 0.55
C GLY A 189 -16.09 1.19 1.35
N GLN A 190 -16.97 2.03 0.80
CA GLN A 190 -17.53 3.18 1.54
C GLN A 190 -18.61 2.77 2.56
N LYS A 191 -19.20 1.57 2.42
CA LYS A 191 -20.25 1.05 3.33
C LYS A 191 -19.68 0.20 4.46
N ASP A 192 -18.63 -0.57 4.17
CA ASP A 192 -18.09 -1.55 5.10
C ASP A 192 -16.69 -1.17 5.57
N ARG A 193 -16.52 -1.06 6.89
CA ARG A 193 -15.26 -0.63 7.52
C ARG A 193 -14.11 -1.60 7.24
N PHE A 194 -14.38 -2.89 7.08
CA PHE A 194 -13.36 -3.90 6.83
C PHE A 194 -12.94 -3.90 5.35
N ILE A 195 -13.90 -3.95 4.43
CA ILE A 195 -13.66 -3.87 2.98
C ILE A 195 -12.99 -2.54 2.61
N GLY A 196 -13.42 -1.45 3.23
CA GLY A 196 -12.91 -0.10 2.99
C GLY A 196 -11.61 0.25 3.71
N GLY A 197 -11.00 -0.69 4.43
CA GLY A 197 -9.73 -0.45 5.15
C GLY A 197 -9.80 0.53 6.31
N GLY A 198 -11.00 0.82 6.81
CA GLY A 198 -11.21 1.73 7.93
C GLY A 198 -10.91 3.20 7.63
N LEU A 199 -10.83 3.58 6.34
CA LEU A 199 -10.65 4.98 5.94
C LEU A 199 -11.96 5.78 6.16
N ALA A 200 -11.81 7.07 6.45
CA ALA A 200 -12.92 8.00 6.44
C ALA A 200 -13.21 8.44 4.98
N TYR A 201 -14.38 8.09 4.47
CA TYR A 201 -14.83 8.43 3.12
C TYR A 201 -15.74 9.67 3.11
N PRO A 202 -15.79 10.45 2.01
CA PRO A 202 -15.02 10.26 0.76
C PRO A 202 -13.52 10.45 0.96
N TYR A 203 -12.73 9.83 0.08
CA TYR A 203 -11.29 10.04 0.07
C TYR A 203 -10.98 11.50 -0.28
N VAL A 204 -10.10 12.13 0.50
CA VAL A 204 -9.69 13.52 0.36
C VAL A 204 -8.17 13.63 0.37
N GLU A 205 -7.66 14.53 -0.46
CA GLU A 205 -6.23 14.80 -0.56
C GLU A 205 -5.95 16.29 -0.75
N GLY A 206 -4.68 16.67 -0.64
CA GLY A 206 -4.29 18.05 -0.85
C GLY A 206 -2.85 18.24 -1.28
N LEU A 207 -2.61 19.35 -1.98
CA LEU A 207 -1.28 19.80 -2.38
C LEU A 207 -1.09 21.26 -1.95
N ARG A 208 0.16 21.68 -1.77
CA ARG A 208 0.47 23.12 -1.74
C ARG A 208 0.23 23.70 -3.14
N LEU A 209 -0.16 24.97 -3.22
CA LEU A 209 -0.55 25.57 -4.50
C LEU A 209 0.59 25.54 -5.53
N ASP A 210 1.84 25.74 -5.12
CA ASP A 210 3.02 25.62 -5.99
C ASP A 210 3.22 24.19 -6.53
N GLU A 211 2.97 23.16 -5.73
CA GLU A 211 3.00 21.75 -6.15
C GLU A 211 1.88 21.45 -7.14
N ALA A 212 0.70 22.02 -6.95
CA ALA A 212 -0.43 21.89 -7.87
C ALA A 212 -0.19 22.64 -9.19
N MET A 213 0.51 23.78 -9.14
CA MET A 213 0.92 24.57 -10.31
C MET A 213 2.16 24.01 -11.02
N HIS A 214 2.84 23.03 -10.42
CA HIS A 214 4.05 22.46 -10.97
C HIS A 214 3.77 21.73 -12.31
N PRO A 215 4.59 21.91 -13.36
CA PRO A 215 4.33 21.33 -14.68
C PRO A 215 4.26 19.80 -14.69
N LEU A 216 4.88 19.12 -13.73
CA LEU A 216 4.80 17.65 -13.60
C LEU A 216 3.44 17.15 -13.10
N THR A 217 2.66 17.97 -12.40
CA THR A 217 1.36 17.57 -11.83
C THR A 217 0.31 17.50 -12.93
N LEU A 218 -0.24 16.31 -13.14
CA LEU A 218 -1.13 16.00 -14.26
C LEU A 218 -2.52 15.64 -13.75
N LEU A 219 -3.57 16.25 -14.31
CA LEU A 219 -4.90 15.66 -14.29
C LEU A 219 -4.99 14.63 -15.40
N THR A 220 -5.11 13.38 -14.99
CA THR A 220 -5.01 12.21 -15.85
C THR A 220 -6.41 11.71 -16.16
N VAL A 221 -6.68 11.50 -17.44
CA VAL A 221 -7.97 11.03 -17.97
C VAL A 221 -7.82 9.78 -18.83
N GLY A 222 -6.58 9.39 -19.14
CA GLY A 222 -6.27 8.16 -19.86
C GLY A 222 -4.99 7.47 -19.42
N VAL A 223 -4.83 6.25 -19.92
CA VAL A 223 -3.65 5.40 -19.77
C VAL A 223 -3.55 4.48 -20.98
N TYR A 224 -2.34 4.20 -21.47
CA TYR A 224 -2.13 3.33 -22.64
C TYR A 224 -2.94 3.77 -23.88
N GLY A 225 -3.06 5.08 -24.08
CA GLY A 225 -3.75 5.70 -25.22
C GLY A 225 -5.27 5.65 -25.19
N LYS A 226 -5.87 5.16 -24.10
CA LYS A 226 -7.31 5.03 -23.92
C LYS A 226 -7.77 5.79 -22.67
N ALA A 227 -9.06 6.05 -22.55
CA ALA A 227 -9.68 6.56 -21.34
C ALA A 227 -9.35 5.65 -20.14
N LEU A 228 -9.26 6.25 -18.95
CA LEU A 228 -8.93 5.49 -17.75
C LEU A 228 -9.96 4.38 -17.53
N PRO A 229 -9.52 3.16 -17.18
CA PRO A 229 -10.44 2.17 -16.65
C PRO A 229 -10.82 2.56 -15.19
N PRO A 230 -12.03 2.21 -14.71
CA PRO A 230 -12.52 2.59 -13.38
C PRO A 230 -11.57 2.30 -12.22
N GLN A 231 -10.90 1.15 -12.22
CA GLN A 231 -9.96 0.74 -11.17
C GLN A 231 -8.72 1.66 -11.04
N ASN A 232 -8.37 2.39 -12.11
CA ASN A 232 -7.32 3.39 -12.09
C ASN A 232 -7.81 4.77 -11.65
N GLY A 233 -9.11 4.94 -11.37
CA GLY A 233 -9.69 6.20 -10.88
C GLY A 233 -10.36 7.03 -11.96
N ALA A 234 -10.97 6.39 -12.95
CA ALA A 234 -11.75 7.07 -13.98
C ALA A 234 -12.91 7.90 -13.39
N PRO A 235 -13.39 8.93 -14.10
CA PRO A 235 -12.89 9.43 -15.38
C PRO A 235 -11.69 10.39 -15.24
N VAL A 236 -11.42 10.89 -14.03
CA VAL A 236 -10.33 11.84 -13.76
C VAL A 236 -9.62 11.51 -12.46
N ARG A 237 -8.29 11.47 -12.51
CA ARG A 237 -7.41 11.23 -11.35
C ARG A 237 -6.24 12.20 -11.32
N LEU A 238 -5.64 12.39 -10.16
CA LEU A 238 -4.44 13.19 -9.98
C LEU A 238 -3.19 12.32 -10.12
N THR A 239 -2.17 12.82 -10.81
CA THR A 239 -0.85 12.18 -10.89
C THR A 239 0.24 13.17 -10.48
N VAL A 240 0.96 12.85 -9.39
CA VAL A 240 2.08 13.64 -8.86
C VAL A 240 3.32 12.75 -8.77
N PRO A 241 4.16 12.68 -9.82
CA PRO A 241 5.10 11.57 -9.99
C PRO A 241 6.25 11.54 -8.97
N TRP A 242 6.53 12.65 -8.28
CA TRP A 242 7.59 12.71 -7.25
C TRP A 242 7.11 12.37 -5.83
N LYS A 243 5.81 12.15 -5.64
CA LYS A 243 5.19 11.80 -4.36
C LYS A 243 4.76 10.33 -4.32
N TYR A 244 4.51 9.81 -3.12
CA TYR A 244 3.94 8.47 -2.96
C TYR A 244 2.52 8.39 -3.54
N GLY A 245 2.16 7.20 -4.03
CA GLY A 245 0.95 6.97 -4.83
C GLY A 245 -0.37 7.37 -4.17
N PHE A 246 -0.44 7.41 -2.84
CA PHE A 246 -1.67 7.83 -2.14
C PHE A 246 -2.01 9.32 -2.36
N LYS A 247 -1.03 10.15 -2.75
CA LYS A 247 -1.28 11.54 -3.15
C LYS A 247 -2.00 11.64 -4.50
N GLY A 248 -1.96 10.59 -5.32
CA GLY A 248 -2.65 10.51 -6.61
C GLY A 248 -4.11 10.10 -6.44
N ILE A 249 -4.92 11.00 -5.89
CA ILE A 249 -6.36 10.80 -5.66
C ILE A 249 -7.11 10.41 -6.95
N LYS A 250 -8.11 9.54 -6.81
CA LYS A 250 -8.86 8.92 -7.90
C LYS A 250 -10.29 9.45 -7.98
N SER A 251 -10.91 9.38 -9.17
CA SER A 251 -12.32 9.69 -9.39
C SER A 251 -12.75 11.00 -8.74
N ILE A 252 -12.04 12.09 -9.08
CA ILE A 252 -12.18 13.41 -8.45
C ILE A 252 -13.50 14.04 -8.89
N VAL A 253 -14.26 14.56 -7.92
CA VAL A 253 -15.51 15.30 -8.16
C VAL A 253 -15.42 16.77 -7.76
N SER A 254 -14.42 17.14 -6.95
CA SER A 254 -14.27 18.50 -6.45
C SER A 254 -12.80 18.86 -6.22
N ILE A 255 -12.44 20.06 -6.65
CA ILE A 255 -11.15 20.73 -6.45
C ILE A 255 -11.44 22.08 -5.79
N GLU A 256 -10.96 22.28 -4.56
CA GLU A 256 -11.17 23.53 -3.82
C GLU A 256 -9.84 24.18 -3.49
N LEU A 257 -9.68 25.45 -3.83
CA LEU A 257 -8.51 26.22 -3.40
C LEU A 257 -8.76 26.75 -1.99
N THR A 258 -7.82 26.53 -1.09
CA THR A 258 -7.97 26.85 0.34
C THR A 258 -6.82 27.69 0.85
N ARG A 259 -7.09 28.48 1.90
CA ARG A 259 -6.07 29.26 2.63
C ARG A 259 -5.23 28.37 3.53
N GLU A 260 -5.90 27.47 4.23
CA GLU A 260 -5.28 26.54 5.18
C GLU A 260 -5.02 25.19 4.55
N ARG A 261 -4.07 24.45 5.14
CA ARG A 261 -3.72 23.10 4.70
C ARG A 261 -4.94 22.18 4.85
N PRO A 262 -5.46 21.56 3.78
CA PRO A 262 -6.59 20.67 3.87
C PRO A 262 -6.19 19.32 4.51
N PRO A 263 -7.15 18.58 5.08
CA PRO A 263 -6.92 17.23 5.57
C PRO A 263 -6.56 16.26 4.42
N THR A 264 -5.90 15.15 4.76
CA THR A 264 -5.55 14.08 3.80
C THR A 264 -5.89 12.72 4.39
N THR A 265 -6.57 11.85 3.65
CA THR A 265 -7.20 10.62 4.19
C THR A 265 -6.21 9.71 4.91
N TRP A 266 -5.04 9.44 4.33
CA TRP A 266 -4.04 8.58 4.99
C TRP A 266 -3.39 9.22 6.21
N ASN A 267 -3.17 10.54 6.19
CA ASN A 267 -2.67 11.25 7.36
C ASN A 267 -3.70 11.24 8.50
N LEU A 268 -4.99 11.36 8.21
CA LEU A 268 -6.04 11.22 9.22
C LEU A 268 -6.10 9.79 9.78
N ALA A 269 -5.93 8.77 8.92
CA ALA A 269 -6.00 7.37 9.32
C ALA A 269 -4.79 6.92 10.17
N ALA A 270 -3.58 7.37 9.82
CA ALA A 270 -2.36 7.08 10.55
C ALA A 270 -1.36 8.26 10.47
N PRO A 271 -1.52 9.28 11.33
CA PRO A 271 -0.69 10.49 11.30
C PRO A 271 0.81 10.24 11.52
N ASP A 272 1.15 9.16 12.22
CA ASP A 272 2.52 8.73 12.51
C ASP A 272 3.19 8.00 11.34
N GLU A 273 2.44 7.61 10.31
CA GLU A 273 2.92 6.87 9.14
C GLU A 273 2.95 7.72 7.87
N TYR A 274 1.93 8.57 7.66
CA TYR A 274 1.73 9.29 6.41
C TYR A 274 1.67 10.80 6.66
N GLY A 275 2.63 11.54 6.12
CA GLY A 275 2.67 13.00 6.20
C GLY A 275 1.99 13.69 5.00
N PHE A 276 1.67 14.99 5.15
CA PHE A 276 1.03 15.79 4.10
C PHE A 276 1.82 15.83 2.78
N PHE A 277 3.13 16.07 2.84
CA PHE A 277 3.95 16.24 1.63
C PHE A 277 4.21 14.92 0.89
N ALA A 278 4.51 13.85 1.63
CA ALA A 278 4.70 12.50 1.09
C ALA A 278 5.65 12.40 -0.13
N ASN A 279 6.72 13.21 -0.17
CA ASN A 279 7.73 13.13 -1.21
C ASN A 279 8.45 11.77 -1.16
N VAL A 280 8.69 11.14 -2.31
CA VAL A 280 9.43 9.88 -2.36
C VAL A 280 10.87 10.13 -1.91
N ASN A 281 11.27 9.50 -0.81
CA ASN A 281 12.58 9.70 -0.21
C ASN A 281 13.14 8.36 0.29
N PRO A 282 14.22 7.82 -0.32
CA PRO A 282 14.83 6.56 0.08
C PRO A 282 15.49 6.61 1.47
N HIS A 283 15.73 7.80 2.01
CA HIS A 283 16.41 8.00 3.29
C HIS A 283 15.45 8.17 4.47
N VAL A 284 14.14 8.27 4.22
CA VAL A 284 13.10 8.37 5.25
C VAL A 284 12.25 7.11 5.18
N ASP A 285 12.52 6.20 6.12
CA ASP A 285 11.80 4.94 6.22
C ASP A 285 10.35 5.15 6.69
N HIS A 286 9.47 4.26 6.25
CA HIS A 286 8.15 4.13 6.83
C HIS A 286 8.27 3.43 8.20
N PRO A 287 7.43 3.72 9.21
CA PRO A 287 7.55 3.11 10.54
C PRO A 287 7.60 1.57 10.55
N ARG A 288 6.98 0.94 9.54
CA ARG A 288 6.89 -0.52 9.39
C ARG A 288 7.90 -1.14 8.41
N TRP A 289 8.50 -0.38 7.48
CA TRP A 289 9.43 -0.91 6.48
C TRP A 289 10.37 0.15 5.91
N SER A 290 11.50 -0.27 5.35
CA SER A 290 12.43 0.67 4.72
C SER A 290 11.95 1.15 3.36
N GLN A 291 12.20 2.42 3.04
CA GLN A 291 11.90 3.00 1.73
C GLN A 291 13.10 2.98 0.76
N ALA A 292 14.25 2.43 1.16
CA ALA A 292 15.48 2.45 0.36
C ALA A 292 15.41 1.64 -0.95
N SER A 293 14.56 0.61 -1.02
CA SER A 293 14.35 -0.18 -2.24
C SER A 293 12.87 -0.44 -2.49
N GLU A 294 12.54 -0.71 -3.74
CA GLU A 294 11.19 -0.94 -4.24
C GLU A 294 11.13 -2.14 -5.18
N ARG A 295 9.97 -2.81 -5.22
CA ARG A 295 9.63 -3.87 -6.16
C ARG A 295 9.07 -3.24 -7.44
N PHE A 296 9.79 -3.34 -8.55
CA PHE A 296 9.29 -2.88 -9.83
C PHE A 296 8.32 -3.91 -10.43
N ILE A 297 7.12 -3.47 -10.77
CA ILE A 297 6.11 -4.32 -11.41
C ILE A 297 6.37 -4.29 -12.94
N GLY A 298 7.19 -5.24 -13.41
CA GLY A 298 7.52 -5.42 -14.82
C GLY A 298 6.77 -6.57 -15.49
N ALA A 299 7.25 -7.06 -16.65
CA ALA A 299 6.62 -8.14 -17.41
C ALA A 299 6.74 -9.55 -16.81
N GLY A 300 7.60 -9.76 -15.80
CA GLY A 300 7.85 -11.07 -15.19
C GLY A 300 6.69 -11.61 -14.34
N GLY A 301 6.57 -12.94 -14.21
CA GLY A 301 5.56 -13.62 -13.38
C GLY A 301 5.85 -13.57 -11.87
N VAL A 302 5.08 -14.31 -11.05
CA VAL A 302 5.17 -14.36 -9.57
C VAL A 302 6.60 -14.56 -9.04
N LEU A 303 7.42 -15.29 -9.79
CA LEU A 303 8.78 -15.67 -9.39
C LEU A 303 9.86 -14.64 -9.79
N ASP A 304 9.52 -13.62 -10.60
CA ASP A 304 10.48 -12.62 -11.10
C ASP A 304 10.27 -11.26 -10.41
N VAL A 305 10.38 -11.27 -9.08
CA VAL A 305 10.31 -10.05 -8.25
C VAL A 305 11.64 -9.31 -8.34
N LYS A 306 11.75 -8.37 -9.28
CA LYS A 306 12.89 -7.47 -9.38
C LYS A 306 12.78 -6.31 -8.39
N ARG A 307 13.72 -6.24 -7.44
CA ARG A 307 13.90 -5.06 -6.59
C ARG A 307 14.92 -4.12 -7.22
N GLN A 308 14.67 -2.83 -7.06
CA GLN A 308 15.56 -1.76 -7.49
C GLN A 308 15.67 -0.68 -6.40
N PRO A 309 16.74 0.13 -6.38
CA PRO A 309 16.83 1.23 -5.43
C PRO A 309 15.75 2.28 -5.69
N THR A 310 15.15 2.79 -4.62
CA THR A 310 14.22 3.93 -4.70
C THR A 310 15.03 5.19 -5.01
N LEU A 311 14.59 5.99 -5.98
CA LEU A 311 15.25 7.26 -6.32
C LEU A 311 14.65 8.41 -5.50
N LEU A 312 15.47 9.37 -5.11
CA LEU A 312 15.01 10.61 -4.47
C LEU A 312 14.06 11.37 -5.40
N PHE A 313 12.92 11.84 -4.86
CA PHE A 313 11.81 12.42 -5.63
C PHE A 313 11.37 11.54 -6.80
N ASN A 314 11.48 10.22 -6.64
CA ASN A 314 11.16 9.21 -7.65
C ASN A 314 11.91 9.40 -8.99
N GLY A 315 13.08 10.04 -8.97
CA GLY A 315 13.87 10.36 -10.17
C GLY A 315 13.59 11.74 -10.77
N TYR A 316 12.71 12.54 -10.17
CA TYR A 316 12.35 13.88 -10.65
C TYR A 316 13.06 15.01 -9.90
N ALA A 317 14.07 14.74 -9.08
CA ALA A 317 14.70 15.73 -8.19
C ALA A 317 15.15 17.04 -8.89
N ARG A 318 15.73 16.94 -10.11
CA ARG A 318 16.12 18.13 -10.89
C ARG A 318 14.92 18.91 -11.45
N ARG A 319 13.81 18.21 -11.71
CA ARG A 319 12.60 18.77 -12.35
C ARG A 319 11.56 19.23 -11.36
N SER A 320 11.56 18.73 -10.12
CA SER A 320 10.54 19.05 -9.12
C SER A 320 10.66 20.47 -8.59
N GLY A 321 11.85 21.10 -8.66
CA GLY A 321 12.06 22.50 -8.23
C GLY A 321 11.83 22.78 -6.75
N VAL A 322 11.20 21.86 -6.01
CA VAL A 322 10.99 21.91 -4.57
C VAL A 322 12.36 21.75 -3.91
N ALA A 323 12.92 22.86 -3.45
CA ALA A 323 14.05 22.84 -2.54
C ALA A 323 13.71 21.88 -1.40
N VAL A 324 14.62 20.95 -1.09
CA VAL A 324 14.54 20.17 0.15
C VAL A 324 14.68 21.18 1.28
N SER A 325 13.56 21.76 1.73
CA SER A 325 13.60 22.65 2.86
C SER A 325 14.01 21.77 4.04
N ARG A 326 15.19 22.03 4.61
CA ARG A 326 15.72 21.29 5.77
C ARG A 326 14.71 21.27 6.93
N HIS A 327 13.77 22.23 6.96
CA HIS A 327 12.74 22.39 7.98
C HIS A 327 11.56 21.41 7.89
N GLU A 328 11.30 20.75 6.76
CA GLU A 328 10.15 19.83 6.62
C GLU A 328 10.44 18.42 7.17
N SER A 329 11.64 18.19 7.72
CA SER A 329 12.05 16.94 8.39
C SER A 329 11.82 16.92 9.90
N ALA A 330 11.34 18.02 10.49
CA ALA A 330 11.13 18.13 11.93
C ALA A 330 9.79 17.50 12.37
N GLY A 331 9.69 16.17 12.22
CA GLY A 331 8.96 15.42 13.23
C GLY A 331 9.74 15.55 14.53
N GLU A 332 9.09 15.96 15.61
CA GLU A 332 9.61 16.16 16.97
C GLU A 332 10.89 15.34 17.22
N LEU A 333 11.95 16.03 17.65
CA LEU A 333 13.28 15.52 17.97
C LEU A 333 13.23 14.65 19.23
N LEU A 334 12.42 13.59 19.20
CA LEU A 334 12.50 12.49 20.13
C LEU A 334 13.71 11.68 19.71
N VAL A 335 14.69 11.57 20.61
CA VAL A 335 15.87 10.72 20.43
C VAL A 335 15.38 9.29 20.19
N ARG A 336 15.29 8.88 18.92
CA ARG A 336 14.89 7.53 18.52
C ARG A 336 16.11 6.62 18.53
N PHE A 337 15.92 5.37 18.92
CA PHE A 337 16.98 4.38 18.82
C PHE A 337 17.43 4.25 17.36
N THR A 338 18.73 4.28 17.13
CA THR A 338 19.33 3.96 15.83
C THR A 338 19.37 2.44 15.63
N VAL A 339 19.51 1.98 14.37
CA VAL A 339 19.68 0.55 14.07
C VAL A 339 20.89 -0.03 14.80
N LYS A 340 21.99 0.73 14.91
CA LYS A 340 23.19 0.34 15.67
C LYS A 340 22.87 0.13 17.16
N GLN A 341 22.14 1.04 17.78
CA GLN A 341 21.73 0.91 19.18
C GLN A 341 20.82 -0.31 19.41
N ILE A 342 19.94 -0.62 18.46
CA ILE A 342 19.09 -1.82 18.55
C ILE A 342 19.89 -3.10 18.39
N VAL A 343 20.92 -3.12 17.54
CA VAL A 343 21.84 -4.27 17.43
C VAL A 343 22.54 -4.50 18.76
N TRP A 344 23.09 -3.45 19.38
CA TRP A 344 23.70 -3.56 20.72
C TRP A 344 22.71 -3.97 21.80
N LEU A 345 21.48 -3.45 21.77
CA LEU A 345 20.42 -3.87 22.68
C LEU A 345 20.11 -5.36 22.54
N LYS A 346 20.07 -5.90 21.31
CA LYS A 346 19.88 -7.35 21.08
C LYS A 346 21.03 -8.18 21.67
N VAL A 347 22.27 -7.72 21.53
CA VAL A 347 23.44 -8.37 22.13
C VAL A 347 23.32 -8.40 23.65
N LEU A 348 23.00 -7.26 24.28
CA LEU A 348 22.80 -7.16 25.73
C LEU A 348 21.68 -8.07 26.22
N LEU A 349 20.55 -8.12 25.50
CA LEU A 349 19.43 -9.00 25.86
C LEU A 349 19.77 -10.49 25.73
N HIS A 350 20.60 -10.88 24.77
CA HIS A 350 21.11 -12.26 24.71
C HIS A 350 22.03 -12.59 25.88
N LEU A 351 22.98 -11.70 26.21
CA LEU A 351 23.86 -11.88 27.36
C LEU A 351 23.06 -11.98 28.68
N ALA A 352 22.06 -11.11 28.84
CA ALA A 352 21.13 -11.18 29.98
C ALA A 352 20.33 -12.49 30.00
N GLY A 353 19.97 -13.03 28.84
CA GLY A 353 19.31 -14.34 28.69
C GLY A 353 20.13 -15.52 29.22
N PHE A 354 21.47 -15.43 29.19
CA PHE A 354 22.36 -16.46 29.74
C PHE A 354 22.59 -16.36 31.25
N LEU A 355 22.33 -15.19 31.88
CA LEU A 355 22.57 -15.00 33.31
C LEU A 355 21.86 -16.02 34.22
N PRO A 356 20.60 -16.42 33.96
CA PRO A 356 19.95 -17.48 34.74
C PRO A 356 20.67 -18.83 34.66
N LEU A 357 21.28 -19.18 33.52
CA LEU A 357 22.03 -20.42 33.36
C LEU A 357 23.36 -20.37 34.13
N VAL A 358 24.07 -19.23 34.06
CA VAL A 358 25.29 -19.00 34.83
C VAL A 358 25.00 -19.06 36.33
N TRP A 359 23.89 -18.46 36.77
CA TRP A 359 23.47 -18.51 38.17
C TRP A 359 23.16 -19.94 38.63
N LEU A 360 22.45 -20.75 37.82
CA LEU A 360 22.17 -22.14 38.16
C LEU A 360 23.45 -22.98 38.29
N PHE A 361 24.40 -22.79 37.37
CA PHE A 361 25.69 -23.48 37.43
C PHE A 361 26.46 -23.11 38.70
N TRP A 362 26.53 -21.83 39.03
CA TRP A 362 27.19 -21.34 40.24
C TRP A 362 26.47 -21.80 41.52
N ALA A 363 25.13 -21.78 41.54
CA ALA A 363 24.32 -22.23 42.67
C ALA A 363 24.49 -23.73 42.94
N GLY A 364 24.61 -24.54 41.90
CA GLY A 364 24.92 -25.96 42.02
C GLY A 364 26.31 -26.21 42.62
N HIS A 365 27.31 -25.43 42.19
CA HIS A 365 28.68 -25.58 42.69
C HIS A 365 28.84 -25.16 44.17
N GLN A 366 28.08 -24.15 44.60
CA GLN A 366 28.14 -23.62 45.97
C GLN A 366 27.18 -24.33 46.94
N GLY A 367 26.46 -25.36 46.49
CA GLY A 367 25.50 -26.08 47.33
C GLY A 367 24.27 -25.27 47.75
N TYR A 368 23.88 -24.25 46.96
CA TYR A 368 22.70 -23.44 47.23
C TYR A 368 21.38 -24.09 46.76
N LEU A 369 21.45 -25.25 46.12
CA LEU A 369 20.28 -26.05 45.77
C LEU A 369 19.88 -26.92 46.97
N SER A 370 18.57 -27.13 47.15
CA SER A 370 18.03 -27.96 48.22
C SER A 370 18.31 -29.45 48.00
N ALA A 371 17.83 -30.29 48.92
CA ALA A 371 17.94 -31.75 48.84
C ALA A 371 17.25 -32.37 47.60
N ASP A 372 16.39 -31.61 46.90
CA ASP A 372 15.83 -31.97 45.59
C ASP A 372 16.23 -30.92 44.52
N PRO A 373 17.44 -31.02 43.96
CA PRO A 373 17.97 -30.03 43.02
C PRO A 373 17.14 -29.92 41.73
N ALA A 374 16.50 -31.01 41.30
CA ALA A 374 15.72 -31.04 40.07
C ALA A 374 14.49 -30.12 40.18
N LYS A 375 13.81 -30.19 41.33
CA LYS A 375 12.64 -29.34 41.63
C LYS A 375 13.01 -27.86 41.72
N ASP A 376 14.16 -27.52 42.30
CA ASP A 376 14.63 -26.14 42.39
C ASP A 376 14.98 -25.56 41.02
N ILE A 377 15.65 -26.33 40.17
CA ILE A 377 15.95 -25.95 38.79
C ILE A 377 14.66 -25.72 38.02
N GLN A 378 13.66 -26.61 38.14
CA GLN A 378 12.37 -26.48 37.46
C GLN A 378 11.60 -25.23 37.92
N HIS A 379 11.54 -24.94 39.22
CA HIS A 379 10.86 -23.73 39.73
C HIS A 379 11.60 -22.45 39.34
N PHE A 380 12.94 -22.44 39.38
CA PHE A 380 13.72 -21.29 38.97
C PHE A 380 13.56 -20.99 37.46
N THR A 381 13.75 -22.00 36.61
CA THR A 381 13.61 -21.87 35.15
C THR A 381 12.17 -21.49 34.76
N GLY A 382 11.16 -22.05 35.43
CA GLY A 382 9.76 -21.67 35.23
C GLY A 382 9.47 -20.20 35.57
N ARG A 383 10.00 -19.70 36.71
CA ARG A 383 9.89 -18.28 37.08
C ARG A 383 10.61 -17.37 36.06
N MET A 384 11.75 -17.79 35.54
CA MET A 384 12.49 -17.03 34.53
C MET A 384 11.76 -17.00 33.18
N ALA A 385 11.20 -18.12 32.74
CA ALA A 385 10.37 -18.19 31.53
C ALA A 385 9.17 -17.23 31.62
N LEU A 386 8.50 -17.16 32.77
CA LEU A 386 7.41 -16.21 33.02
C LEU A 386 7.88 -14.75 32.93
N LYS A 387 9.05 -14.42 33.50
CA LYS A 387 9.63 -13.06 33.41
C LYS A 387 9.95 -12.68 31.97
N PHE A 388 10.53 -13.58 31.16
CA PHE A 388 10.78 -13.33 29.74
C PHE A 388 9.47 -13.19 28.95
N LEU A 389 8.42 -13.94 29.32
CA LEU A 389 7.11 -13.85 28.67
C LEU A 389 6.49 -12.48 28.93
N LEU A 390 6.48 -12.03 30.19
CA LEU A 390 6.01 -10.70 30.57
C LEU A 390 6.82 -9.60 29.88
N ALA A 391 8.16 -9.72 29.83
CA ALA A 391 9.01 -8.79 29.10
C ALA A 391 8.66 -8.74 27.60
N THR A 392 8.42 -9.89 26.98
CA THR A 392 8.02 -10.00 25.56
C THR A 392 6.67 -9.32 25.29
N LEU A 393 5.70 -9.50 26.19
CA LEU A 393 4.39 -8.85 26.11
C LEU A 393 4.48 -7.34 26.29
N LEU A 394 5.40 -6.85 27.13
CA LEU A 394 5.63 -5.43 27.38
C LEU A 394 6.33 -4.69 26.23
N VAL A 395 7.03 -5.38 25.32
CA VAL A 395 7.71 -4.72 24.19
C VAL A 395 6.74 -3.93 23.31
N SER A 396 5.57 -4.49 23.01
CA SER A 396 4.57 -3.86 22.14
C SER A 396 3.99 -2.56 22.73
N PRO A 397 3.47 -2.54 23.98
CA PRO A 397 2.99 -1.31 24.60
C PRO A 397 4.14 -0.31 24.84
N LEU A 398 5.35 -0.76 25.21
CA LEU A 398 6.50 0.12 25.41
C LEU A 398 6.95 0.78 24.10
N ALA A 399 7.03 0.03 23.00
CA ALA A 399 7.35 0.58 21.68
C ALA A 399 6.33 1.63 21.22
N ARG A 400 5.05 1.40 21.54
CA ARG A 400 3.94 2.32 21.19
C ARG A 400 3.94 3.57 22.06
N TYR A 401 4.02 3.42 23.39
CA TYR A 401 3.97 4.54 24.33
C TYR A 401 5.22 5.42 24.27
N ALA A 402 6.41 4.80 24.15
CA ALA A 402 7.66 5.54 24.03
C ALA A 402 7.92 6.12 22.63
N LYS A 403 7.02 5.91 21.66
CA LYS A 403 7.18 6.28 20.25
C LYS A 403 8.51 5.73 19.65
N GLN A 404 8.90 4.52 20.06
CA GLN A 404 10.14 3.82 19.65
C GLN A 404 9.83 2.55 18.83
N PRO A 405 9.44 2.66 17.55
CA PRO A 405 8.98 1.50 16.76
C PRO A 405 10.05 0.42 16.58
N LEU A 406 11.34 0.80 16.58
CA LEU A 406 12.44 -0.15 16.41
C LEU A 406 12.59 -1.13 17.59
N LEU A 407 12.03 -0.84 18.77
CA LEU A 407 11.99 -1.77 19.89
C LEU A 407 11.20 -3.04 19.55
N ILE A 408 10.25 -3.00 18.60
CA ILE A 408 9.49 -4.20 18.21
C ILE A 408 10.40 -5.32 17.68
N ARG A 409 11.60 -4.96 17.16
CA ARG A 409 12.59 -5.91 16.64
C ARG A 409 13.24 -6.77 17.73
N VAL A 410 13.11 -6.42 19.02
CA VAL A 410 13.61 -7.24 20.13
C VAL A 410 12.56 -8.24 20.67
N ARG A 411 11.29 -8.08 20.29
CA ARG A 411 10.18 -8.93 20.78
C ARG A 411 10.38 -10.42 20.50
N ARG A 412 10.73 -10.78 19.26
CA ARG A 412 10.97 -12.18 18.87
C ARG A 412 12.18 -12.79 19.58
N LEU A 413 13.20 -11.97 19.86
CA LEU A 413 14.41 -12.39 20.56
C LEU A 413 14.12 -12.72 22.03
N LEU A 414 13.35 -11.87 22.73
CA LEU A 414 12.93 -12.16 24.10
C LEU A 414 12.07 -13.44 24.18
N GLY A 415 11.20 -13.66 23.18
CA GLY A 415 10.40 -14.88 23.09
C GLY A 415 11.21 -16.18 22.95
N LEU A 416 12.44 -16.11 22.41
CA LEU A 416 13.34 -17.28 22.32
C LEU A 416 13.72 -17.82 23.70
N TRP A 417 13.86 -16.94 24.69
CA TRP A 417 14.22 -17.29 26.07
C TRP A 417 13.04 -17.79 26.91
N CYS A 418 11.80 -17.71 26.39
CA CYS A 418 10.62 -18.25 27.07
C CYS A 418 10.47 -19.77 26.95
N LEU A 419 11.15 -20.42 26.00
CA LEU A 419 11.01 -21.85 25.73
C LEU A 419 12.35 -22.58 25.77
N PRO A 420 12.93 -22.87 26.94
CA PRO A 420 14.08 -23.75 27.02
C PRO A 420 13.73 -25.25 26.90
N GLY A 421 12.45 -25.65 26.79
CA GLY A 421 12.08 -27.04 27.12
C GLY A 421 10.82 -27.62 26.46
N ARG A 422 10.60 -27.45 25.15
CA ARG A 422 9.72 -28.36 24.38
C ARG A 422 10.27 -28.66 22.98
N ARG A 423 11.38 -29.40 22.94
CA ARG A 423 11.64 -30.44 21.94
C ARG A 423 12.23 -31.63 22.69
N CYS A 424 11.81 -32.84 22.32
CA CYS A 424 12.03 -34.13 22.98
C CYS A 424 11.03 -34.46 24.10
N THR A 425 9.82 -34.88 23.70
CA THR A 425 9.35 -36.27 23.68
C THR A 425 8.11 -36.34 22.82
#